data_AF-B8L667-F1
#
_entry.id   AF-B8L667-F1
#
_cell.length_a   1.000
_cell.length_b   1.000
_cell.length_c   1.000
_cell.angle_alpha   90.00
_cell.angle_beta   90.00
_cell.angle_gamma   90.00
#
_symmetry.space_group_name_H-M   'P 1'
#
loop_
_entity.id
_entity.type
_entity.pdbx_description
1 polymer ?
#
loop_
_entity_poly.entity_id
_entity_poly.type
_entity_poly.pdbx_seq_one_letter_code
_entity_poly.pdbx_strand_id
1 'polypeptide(L)'
;MAARGNTPAAYQKYYTARNVQPLLADLELLSRSGDANASFVLSRIHDDCAVIPDWGPLAGLDIAQEKKVALQRSSAWFKARCEGVSEDVVSGFRNRKRYRELAVKQGSLAAQIEQAAPGLHLADQDLSVEDHKTFVEAVLMQDDGEAYMALAAIMGEAASHRIQEMKPYKVGSPVEEAAWMLAGCRKGVPCGADSPILQRMCRASVCGYNSLEELYSHGMLAPEQMQQARARMEEIIALSKGVSGDDGSIAGDVAAGRPVSRN
;
A
#
# COMPACT_ATOMS: atom_id res chain seq x y z
N MET A 1 19.09 -8.83 -4.46
CA MET A 1 19.64 -7.54 -4.94
C MET A 1 18.48 -6.57 -5.03
N ALA A 2 18.40 -5.59 -4.12
CA ALA A 2 17.35 -4.58 -4.16
C ALA A 2 17.64 -3.60 -5.31
N ALA A 3 16.67 -3.44 -6.23
CA ALA A 3 16.73 -2.38 -7.21
C ALA A 3 16.76 -1.03 -6.46
N ARG A 4 17.72 -0.16 -6.80
CA ARG A 4 17.77 1.21 -6.29
C ARG A 4 16.65 1.99 -6.98
N GLY A 5 15.41 1.83 -6.51
CA GLY A 5 14.30 2.71 -6.87
C GLY A 5 14.56 4.11 -6.33
N ASN A 6 13.93 5.13 -6.93
CA ASN A 6 14.00 6.51 -6.47
C ASN A 6 13.05 6.73 -5.28
N THR A 7 13.15 5.85 -4.27
CA THR A 7 12.22 5.83 -3.12
C THR A 7 12.40 7.12 -2.30
N PRO A 8 11.33 7.89 -2.07
CA PRO A 8 11.38 9.08 -1.23
C PRO A 8 12.04 8.84 0.13
N ALA A 9 12.83 9.80 0.60
CA ALA A 9 13.59 9.67 1.85
C ALA A 9 12.68 9.36 3.06
N ALA A 10 11.47 9.91 3.10
CA ALA A 10 10.48 9.61 4.13
C ALA A 10 10.10 8.12 4.16
N TYR A 11 9.86 7.51 3.00
CA TYR A 11 9.57 6.08 2.88
C TYR A 11 10.76 5.24 3.30
N GLN A 12 11.96 5.56 2.83
CA GLN A 12 13.16 4.81 3.19
C GLN A 12 13.43 4.81 4.70
N LYS A 13 13.30 5.98 5.35
CA LYS A 13 13.41 6.10 6.80
C LYS A 13 12.35 5.26 7.52
N TYR A 14 11.09 5.34 7.08
CA TYR A 14 10.00 4.54 7.64
C TYR A 14 10.25 3.04 7.49
N TYR A 15 10.60 2.56 6.30
CA TYR A 15 10.82 1.14 6.03
C TYR A 15 11.94 0.50 6.85
N THR A 16 13.01 1.25 7.11
CA THR A 16 14.21 0.73 7.78
C THR A 16 14.24 0.96 9.28
N ALA A 17 13.39 1.84 9.80
CA ALA A 17 13.32 2.14 11.23
C ALA A 17 12.88 0.90 12.01
N ARG A 18 13.65 0.51 13.03
CA ARG A 18 13.21 -0.49 14.02
C ARG A 18 12.21 0.08 15.02
N ASN A 19 12.32 1.37 15.31
CA ASN A 19 11.42 2.16 16.15
C ASN A 19 11.13 3.48 15.40
N VAL A 20 9.85 3.86 15.29
CA VAL A 20 9.43 5.04 14.51
C VAL A 20 9.33 6.34 15.31
N GLN A 21 9.39 6.28 16.65
CA GLN A 21 9.30 7.46 17.51
C GLN A 21 10.31 8.56 17.13
N PRO A 22 11.59 8.26 16.84
CA PRO A 22 12.56 9.29 16.49
C PRO A 22 12.26 10.01 15.16
N LEU A 23 11.42 9.41 14.30
CA LEU A 23 11.07 9.99 13.00
C LEU A 23 9.96 11.04 13.10
N LEU A 24 9.16 11.02 14.17
CA LEU A 24 7.90 11.77 14.24
C LEU A 24 8.10 13.28 14.07
N ALA A 25 9.03 13.87 14.82
CA ALA A 25 9.25 15.32 14.78
C ALA A 25 9.67 15.83 13.40
N ASP A 26 10.59 15.12 12.74
CA ASP A 26 11.07 15.44 11.39
C ASP A 26 9.94 15.30 10.36
N LEU A 27 9.19 14.20 10.41
CA LEU A 27 8.08 13.96 9.49
C LEU A 27 6.97 15.00 9.68
N GLU A 28 6.68 15.40 10.91
CA GLU A 28 5.71 16.45 11.19
C GLU A 28 6.16 17.81 10.64
N LEU A 29 7.46 18.13 10.75
CA LEU A 29 8.01 19.34 10.17
C LEU A 29 7.84 19.35 8.65
N LEU A 30 8.22 18.25 7.98
CA LEU A 30 8.07 18.08 6.53
C LEU A 30 6.60 18.12 6.08
N SER A 31 5.71 17.46 6.83
CA SER A 31 4.27 17.48 6.59
C SER A 31 3.71 18.91 6.68
N ARG A 32 4.14 19.70 7.68
CA ARG A 32 3.75 21.11 7.81
C ARG A 32 4.27 21.97 6.66
N SER A 33 5.42 21.63 6.06
CA SER A 33 5.96 22.32 4.88
C SER A 33 5.35 21.87 3.54
N GLY A 34 4.39 20.93 3.55
CA GLY A 34 3.71 20.48 2.33
C GLY A 34 4.22 19.18 1.73
N ASP A 35 5.13 18.44 2.40
CA ASP A 35 5.64 17.17 1.89
C ASP A 35 4.57 16.07 2.00
N ALA A 36 4.04 15.67 0.85
CA ALA A 36 2.98 14.68 0.74
C ALA A 36 3.40 13.29 1.24
N ASN A 37 4.65 12.90 1.01
CA ASN A 37 5.19 11.60 1.43
C ASN A 37 5.36 11.57 2.94
N ALA A 38 5.82 12.66 3.56
CA ALA A 38 5.90 12.77 5.01
C ALA A 38 4.51 12.67 5.66
N SER A 39 3.50 13.36 5.11
CA SER A 39 2.11 13.23 5.57
C SER A 39 1.59 11.80 5.39
N PHE A 40 1.88 11.15 4.27
CA PHE A 40 1.46 9.77 4.05
C PHE A 40 2.10 8.82 5.05
N VAL A 41 3.41 8.93 5.30
CA VAL A 41 4.14 8.14 6.29
C VAL A 41 3.59 8.35 7.70
N LEU A 42 3.30 9.60 8.11
CA LEU A 42 2.66 9.86 9.40
C LEU A 42 1.32 9.15 9.52
N SER A 43 0.51 9.16 8.43
CA SER A 43 -0.75 8.41 8.42
C SER A 43 -0.54 6.91 8.62
N ARG A 44 0.53 6.31 8.04
CA ARG A 44 0.89 4.91 8.23
C ARG A 44 1.36 4.63 9.64
N ILE A 45 2.26 5.45 10.21
CA ILE A 45 2.76 5.27 11.58
C ILE A 45 1.61 5.29 12.57
N HIS A 46 0.68 6.24 12.44
CA HIS A 46 -0.48 6.28 13.32
C HIS A 46 -1.43 5.09 13.12
N ASP A 47 -1.59 4.56 11.90
CA ASP A 47 -2.37 3.33 11.68
C ASP A 47 -1.68 2.07 12.23
N ASP A 48 -0.36 1.98 12.11
CA ASP A 48 0.43 0.87 12.64
C ASP A 48 0.40 0.85 14.17
N CYS A 49 0.49 2.02 14.80
CA CYS A 49 0.63 2.16 16.25
C CYS A 49 -0.68 2.42 17.01
N ALA A 50 -1.80 2.75 16.34
CA ALA A 50 -3.07 3.01 17.01
C ALA A 50 -3.65 1.75 17.70
N VAL A 51 -3.44 0.57 17.11
CA VAL A 51 -3.90 -0.71 17.66
C VAL A 51 -2.82 -1.75 17.43
N ILE A 52 -2.13 -2.10 18.51
CA ILE A 52 -1.20 -3.22 18.57
C ILE A 52 -1.98 -4.41 19.12
N PRO A 53 -2.25 -5.46 18.32
CA PRO A 53 -2.98 -6.62 18.79
C PRO A 53 -2.26 -7.24 20.00
N ASP A 54 -2.98 -7.41 21.11
CA ASP A 54 -2.48 -8.20 22.23
C ASP A 54 -2.60 -9.69 21.88
N TRP A 55 -1.48 -10.40 21.97
CA TRP A 55 -1.40 -11.83 21.73
C TRP A 55 -2.06 -12.64 22.85
N GLY A 56 -2.12 -12.13 24.09
CA GLY A 56 -2.63 -12.84 25.25
C GLY A 56 -4.02 -13.45 25.04
N PRO A 57 -5.03 -12.66 24.62
CA PRO A 57 -6.36 -13.17 24.28
C PRO A 57 -6.41 -14.12 23.07
N LEU A 58 -5.45 -14.03 22.14
CA LEU A 58 -5.41 -14.85 20.92
C LEU A 58 -4.77 -16.23 21.14
N ALA A 59 -4.00 -16.42 22.23
CA ALA A 59 -3.32 -17.69 22.53
C ALA A 59 -4.29 -18.87 22.71
N GLY A 60 -5.50 -18.58 23.22
CA GLY A 60 -6.57 -19.55 23.43
C GLY A 60 -7.39 -19.90 22.19
N LEU A 61 -7.18 -19.22 21.05
CA LEU A 61 -7.88 -19.54 19.81
C LEU A 61 -7.42 -20.87 19.23
N ASP A 62 -8.34 -21.64 18.68
CA ASP A 62 -8.05 -22.87 17.95
C ASP A 62 -7.62 -22.56 16.51
N ILE A 63 -6.36 -22.17 16.36
CA ILE A 63 -5.70 -21.91 15.07
C ILE A 63 -4.39 -22.69 15.00
N ALA A 64 -3.94 -23.00 13.79
CA ALA A 64 -2.69 -23.72 13.55
C ALA A 64 -1.50 -23.08 14.29
N GLN A 65 -0.63 -23.92 14.85
CA GLN A 65 0.48 -23.48 15.71
C GLN A 65 1.45 -22.53 14.98
N GLU A 66 1.66 -22.75 13.68
CA GLU A 66 2.49 -21.90 12.84
C GLU A 66 1.91 -20.49 12.75
N LYS A 67 0.58 -20.39 12.61
CA LYS A 67 -0.14 -19.11 12.60
C LYS A 67 -0.05 -18.40 13.94
N LYS A 68 -0.10 -19.14 15.05
CA LYS A 68 0.10 -18.59 16.41
C LYS A 68 1.49 -17.95 16.56
N VAL A 69 2.53 -18.68 16.17
CA VAL A 69 3.92 -18.18 16.23
C VAL A 69 4.10 -16.94 15.36
N ALA A 70 3.51 -16.93 14.16
CA ALA A 70 3.59 -15.80 13.25
C ALA A 70 2.88 -14.54 13.81
N LEU A 71 1.69 -14.70 14.39
CA LEU A 71 0.95 -13.62 15.05
C LEU A 71 1.71 -13.06 16.26
N GLN A 72 2.28 -13.93 17.09
CA GLN A 72 3.10 -13.53 18.23
C GLN A 72 4.32 -12.72 17.78
N ARG A 73 5.02 -13.18 16.74
CA ARG A 73 6.16 -12.46 16.16
C ARG A 73 5.74 -11.09 15.61
N SER A 74 4.59 -11.03 14.93
CA SER A 74 4.06 -9.77 14.38
C SER A 74 3.69 -8.78 15.49
N SER A 75 3.03 -9.26 16.55
CA SER A 75 2.67 -8.44 17.71
C SER A 75 3.92 -7.88 18.40
N ALA A 76 4.97 -8.70 18.57
CA ALA A 76 6.25 -8.25 19.09
C ALA A 76 6.95 -7.22 18.18
N TRP A 77 6.85 -7.39 16.86
CA TRP A 77 7.38 -6.44 15.88
C TRP A 77 6.71 -5.07 16.00
N PHE A 78 5.36 -5.01 16.06
CA PHE A 78 4.64 -3.75 16.24
C PHE A 78 4.94 -3.10 17.59
N LYS A 79 5.00 -3.88 18.67
CA LYS A 79 5.37 -3.37 20.00
C LYS A 79 6.73 -2.70 20.02
N ALA A 80 7.76 -3.34 19.45
CA ALA A 80 9.09 -2.75 19.36
C ALA A 80 9.11 -1.51 18.45
N ARG A 81 8.36 -1.57 17.33
CA ARG A 81 8.29 -0.47 16.36
C ARG A 81 7.64 0.79 16.92
N CYS A 82 6.59 0.62 17.71
CA CYS A 82 5.74 1.70 18.22
C CYS A 82 6.13 2.15 19.63
N GLU A 83 7.20 1.61 20.22
CA GLU A 83 7.65 2.01 21.55
C GLU A 83 7.91 3.53 21.61
N GLY A 84 7.26 4.20 22.57
CA GLY A 84 7.35 5.66 22.76
C GLY A 84 6.42 6.49 21.87
N VAL A 85 5.65 5.86 20.99
CA VAL A 85 4.51 6.51 20.30
C VAL A 85 3.30 6.47 21.23
N SER A 86 2.52 7.55 21.29
CA SER A 86 1.33 7.60 22.16
C SER A 86 0.37 6.44 21.87
N GLU A 87 0.03 5.67 22.90
CA GLU A 87 -0.91 4.55 22.85
C GLU A 87 -2.38 5.00 22.95
N ASP A 88 -2.66 6.30 22.97
CA ASP A 88 -4.04 6.79 22.96
C ASP A 88 -4.68 6.48 21.60
N VAL A 89 -5.45 5.39 21.58
CA VAL A 89 -6.16 4.86 20.42
C VAL A 89 -6.97 5.94 19.71
N VAL A 90 -7.65 6.82 20.47
CA VAL A 90 -8.47 7.90 19.92
C VAL A 90 -7.63 8.92 19.16
N SER A 91 -6.51 9.38 19.74
CA SER A 91 -5.57 10.28 19.07
C SER A 91 -4.87 9.60 17.90
N GLY A 92 -4.56 8.31 18.00
CA GLY A 92 -4.01 7.50 16.91
C GLY A 92 -4.92 7.52 15.68
N PHE A 93 -6.20 7.18 15.83
CA PHE A 93 -7.17 7.22 14.73
C PHE A 93 -7.39 8.64 14.20
N ARG A 94 -7.48 9.64 15.08
CA ARG A 94 -7.62 11.05 14.68
C ARG A 94 -6.44 11.51 13.83
N ASN A 95 -5.22 11.19 14.26
CA ASN A 95 -4.00 11.57 13.56
C ASN A 95 -3.83 10.81 12.24
N ARG A 96 -4.13 9.51 12.20
CA ARG A 96 -4.20 8.74 10.95
C ARG A 96 -5.08 9.46 9.93
N LYS A 97 -6.32 9.79 10.30
CA LYS A 97 -7.27 10.49 9.42
C LYS A 97 -6.73 11.85 8.97
N ARG A 98 -6.28 12.67 9.92
CA ARG A 98 -5.72 14.01 9.67
C ARG A 98 -4.57 13.96 8.66
N TYR A 99 -3.57 13.12 8.91
CA TYR A 99 -2.39 13.06 8.05
C TYR A 99 -2.69 12.42 6.70
N ARG A 100 -3.67 11.51 6.63
CA ARG A 100 -4.13 11.00 5.34
C ARG A 100 -4.79 12.09 4.49
N GLU A 101 -5.67 12.89 5.09
CA GLU A 101 -6.29 14.02 4.39
C GLU A 101 -5.27 15.09 3.98
N LEU A 102 -4.23 15.33 4.80
CA LEU A 102 -3.12 16.20 4.42
C LEU A 102 -2.32 15.62 3.24
N ALA A 103 -2.01 14.33 3.26
CA ALA A 103 -1.29 13.66 2.17
C ALA A 103 -2.04 13.78 0.85
N VAL A 104 -3.38 13.62 0.86
CA VAL A 104 -4.23 13.86 -0.32
C VAL A 104 -4.09 15.30 -0.79
N LYS A 105 -4.28 16.28 0.09
CA LYS A 105 -4.21 17.71 -0.26
C LYS A 105 -2.84 18.13 -0.80
N GLN A 106 -1.79 17.44 -0.38
CA GLN A 106 -0.40 17.69 -0.79
C GLN A 106 0.00 16.90 -2.04
N GLY A 107 -0.88 16.05 -2.58
CA GLY A 107 -0.65 15.36 -3.85
C GLY A 107 -0.04 13.96 -3.74
N SER A 108 -0.12 13.29 -2.58
CA SER A 108 0.28 11.88 -2.47
C SER A 108 -0.69 11.01 -3.28
N LEU A 109 -0.20 10.35 -4.33
CA LEU A 109 -1.02 9.50 -5.19
C LEU A 109 -1.53 8.27 -4.42
N ALA A 110 -0.67 7.62 -3.63
CA ALA A 110 -1.07 6.52 -2.76
C ALA A 110 -2.21 6.92 -1.80
N ALA A 111 -2.14 8.11 -1.21
CA ALA A 111 -3.19 8.62 -0.32
C ALA A 111 -4.52 8.87 -1.05
N GLN A 112 -4.46 9.41 -2.27
CA GLN A 112 -5.63 9.67 -3.12
C GLN A 112 -6.33 8.37 -3.50
N ILE A 113 -5.57 7.35 -3.94
CA ILE A 113 -6.12 6.03 -4.27
C ILE A 113 -6.79 5.40 -3.04
N GLU A 114 -6.11 5.38 -1.90
CA GLU A 114 -6.68 4.80 -0.67
C GLU A 114 -7.88 5.60 -0.12
N GLN A 115 -8.00 6.89 -0.45
CA GLN A 115 -9.18 7.67 -0.10
C GLN A 115 -10.36 7.40 -1.05
N ALA A 116 -10.09 7.25 -2.35
CA ALA A 116 -11.10 7.00 -3.37
C ALA A 116 -11.68 5.57 -3.28
N ALA A 117 -10.90 4.64 -2.72
CA ALA A 117 -11.34 3.28 -2.46
C ALA A 117 -11.07 2.87 -1.00
N PRO A 118 -11.86 3.40 -0.04
CA PRO A 118 -11.62 3.15 1.38
C PRO A 118 -12.02 1.72 1.75
N GLY A 119 -11.13 0.77 1.46
CA GLY A 119 -11.29 -0.66 1.75
C GLY A 119 -12.39 -1.32 0.91
N LEU A 120 -12.14 -2.55 0.46
CA LEU A 120 -13.05 -3.39 -0.35
C LEU A 120 -14.39 -3.79 0.34
N HIS A 121 -14.93 -2.99 1.26
CA HIS A 121 -16.04 -3.40 2.13
C HIS A 121 -17.18 -2.38 2.28
N LEU A 122 -17.12 -1.21 1.62
CA LEU A 122 -18.23 -0.26 1.64
C LEU A 122 -18.94 -0.28 0.29
N ALA A 123 -20.12 -0.90 0.26
CA ALA A 123 -20.97 -1.05 -0.93
C ALA A 123 -21.44 0.30 -1.53
N ASP A 124 -21.30 1.40 -0.79
CA ASP A 124 -21.86 2.71 -1.15
C ASP A 124 -20.81 3.70 -1.68
N GLN A 125 -19.59 3.24 -2.00
CA GLN A 125 -18.53 4.09 -2.57
C GLN A 125 -18.00 3.47 -3.86
N ASP A 126 -18.64 3.83 -4.97
CA ASP A 126 -18.19 3.43 -6.30
C ASP A 126 -17.13 4.39 -6.81
N LEU A 127 -15.88 3.93 -6.87
CA LEU A 127 -14.87 4.52 -7.75
C LEU A 127 -15.40 4.45 -9.19
N SER A 128 -15.45 5.58 -9.89
CA SER A 128 -15.89 5.56 -11.30
C SER A 128 -14.89 4.80 -12.18
N VAL A 129 -15.33 4.29 -13.33
CA VAL A 129 -14.42 3.63 -14.30
C VAL A 129 -13.32 4.60 -14.76
N GLU A 130 -13.69 5.86 -14.99
CA GLU A 130 -12.77 6.89 -15.48
C GLU A 130 -11.72 7.25 -14.42
N ASP A 131 -12.13 7.43 -13.17
CA ASP A 131 -11.18 7.67 -12.07
C ASP A 131 -10.26 6.47 -11.86
N HIS A 132 -10.77 5.24 -12.03
CA HIS A 132 -9.95 4.05 -11.93
C HIS A 132 -8.87 4.01 -13.02
N LYS A 133 -9.23 4.28 -14.28
CA LYS A 133 -8.24 4.40 -15.38
C LYS A 133 -7.23 5.51 -15.13
N THR A 134 -7.72 6.66 -14.66
CA THR A 134 -6.87 7.81 -14.30
C THR A 134 -5.84 7.41 -13.24
N PHE A 135 -6.24 6.64 -12.23
CA PHE A 135 -5.28 6.13 -11.24
C PHE A 135 -4.27 5.14 -11.83
N VAL A 136 -4.70 4.22 -12.70
CA VAL A 136 -3.77 3.30 -13.37
C VAL A 136 -2.72 4.07 -14.17
N GLU A 137 -3.15 5.04 -14.98
CA GLU A 137 -2.26 5.90 -15.76
C GLU A 137 -1.31 6.71 -14.88
N ALA A 138 -1.84 7.34 -13.83
CA ALA A 138 -1.04 8.13 -12.88
C ALA A 138 0.02 7.28 -12.18
N VAL A 139 -0.32 6.05 -11.78
CA VAL A 139 0.65 5.12 -11.16
C VAL A 139 1.71 4.70 -12.16
N LEU A 140 1.36 4.41 -13.42
CA LEU A 140 2.33 4.05 -14.44
C LEU A 140 3.27 5.21 -14.81
N MET A 141 2.82 6.46 -14.69
CA MET A 141 3.62 7.66 -14.88
C MET A 141 4.57 7.97 -13.71
N GLN A 142 4.30 7.45 -12.50
CA GLN A 142 5.06 7.77 -11.30
C GLN A 142 5.94 6.61 -10.85
N ASP A 143 7.16 6.92 -10.40
CA ASP A 143 8.05 5.92 -9.76
C ASP A 143 7.77 5.78 -8.25
N ASP A 144 6.49 5.74 -7.86
CA ASP A 144 6.05 5.63 -6.45
C ASP A 144 5.50 4.23 -6.14
N GLY A 145 6.33 3.38 -5.53
CA GLY A 145 5.94 2.03 -5.13
C GLY A 145 4.75 1.97 -4.15
N GLU A 146 4.52 2.96 -3.28
CA GLU A 146 3.33 2.96 -2.42
C GLU A 146 2.06 3.19 -3.23
N ALA A 147 2.13 3.93 -4.34
CA ALA A 147 0.99 4.12 -5.24
C ALA A 147 0.62 2.83 -5.98
N TYR A 148 1.62 2.03 -6.40
CA TYR A 148 1.39 0.68 -6.92
C TYR A 148 0.70 -0.22 -5.88
N MET A 149 1.14 -0.18 -4.63
CA MET A 149 0.53 -0.96 -3.54
C MET A 149 -0.91 -0.53 -3.25
N ALA A 150 -1.18 0.77 -3.22
CA ALA A 150 -2.51 1.31 -3.03
C ALA A 150 -3.47 0.91 -4.17
N LEU A 151 -2.98 0.99 -5.41
CA LEU A 151 -3.75 0.61 -6.60
C LEU A 151 -4.08 -0.88 -6.64
N ALA A 152 -3.15 -1.75 -6.21
CA ALA A 152 -3.33 -3.19 -6.30
C ALA A 152 -4.66 -3.69 -5.69
N ALA A 153 -5.06 -3.11 -4.56
CA ALA A 153 -6.31 -3.44 -3.87
C ALA A 153 -7.57 -3.24 -4.74
N ILE A 154 -7.55 -2.29 -5.67
CA ILE A 154 -8.66 -2.04 -6.60
C ILE A 154 -8.48 -2.68 -7.98
N MET A 155 -7.31 -3.25 -8.27
CA MET A 155 -7.06 -4.04 -9.49
C MET A 155 -7.50 -5.50 -9.34
N GLY A 156 -7.67 -5.97 -8.10
CA GLY A 156 -8.08 -7.34 -7.77
C GLY A 156 -9.55 -7.65 -8.01
N GLU A 157 -10.08 -8.62 -7.26
CA GLU A 157 -11.46 -9.14 -7.34
C GLU A 157 -12.53 -8.04 -7.29
N ALA A 158 -12.29 -6.94 -6.55
CA ALA A 158 -13.20 -5.81 -6.43
C ALA A 158 -13.55 -5.12 -7.77
N ALA A 159 -12.74 -5.32 -8.81
CA ALA A 159 -12.98 -4.79 -10.14
C ALA A 159 -13.50 -5.85 -11.15
N SER A 160 -13.91 -7.03 -10.67
CA SER A 160 -14.38 -8.14 -11.53
C SER A 160 -15.60 -7.79 -12.38
N HIS A 161 -16.47 -6.90 -11.91
CA HIS A 161 -17.67 -6.47 -12.63
C HIS A 161 -17.40 -5.48 -13.76
N ARG A 162 -16.19 -4.93 -13.85
CA ARG A 162 -15.84 -3.85 -14.80
C ARG A 162 -14.67 -4.19 -15.73
N ILE A 163 -14.40 -5.49 -15.92
CA ILE A 163 -13.29 -5.98 -16.74
C ILE A 163 -13.35 -5.45 -18.18
N GLN A 164 -14.55 -5.32 -18.76
CA GLN A 164 -14.68 -4.86 -20.15
C GLN A 164 -14.42 -3.36 -20.27
N GLU A 165 -14.93 -2.58 -19.33
CA GLU A 165 -14.81 -1.14 -19.29
C GLU A 165 -13.39 -0.69 -18.96
N MET A 166 -12.64 -1.49 -18.19
CA MET A 166 -11.26 -1.21 -17.80
C MET A 166 -10.21 -1.48 -18.89
N LYS A 167 -10.60 -2.05 -20.05
CA LYS A 167 -9.68 -2.23 -21.18
C LYS A 167 -8.99 -0.90 -21.55
N PRO A 168 -7.67 -0.92 -21.86
CA PRO A 168 -6.81 -2.10 -22.05
C PRO A 168 -6.21 -2.68 -20.75
N TYR A 169 -6.50 -2.09 -19.59
CA TYR A 169 -5.98 -2.55 -18.30
C TYR A 169 -6.66 -3.83 -17.84
N LYS A 170 -5.87 -4.74 -17.29
CA LYS A 170 -6.34 -6.01 -16.74
C LYS A 170 -6.65 -5.81 -15.27
N VAL A 171 -7.86 -6.21 -14.88
CA VAL A 171 -8.40 -6.06 -13.53
C VAL A 171 -9.25 -7.28 -13.18
N GLY A 172 -9.74 -7.35 -11.95
CA GLY A 172 -10.85 -8.23 -11.61
C GLY A 172 -10.42 -9.63 -11.21
N SER A 173 -9.14 -9.84 -10.89
CA SER A 173 -8.68 -11.15 -10.43
C SER A 173 -7.55 -11.05 -9.39
N PRO A 174 -7.38 -12.07 -8.54
CA PRO A 174 -6.25 -12.16 -7.62
C PRO A 174 -4.87 -12.15 -8.31
N VAL A 175 -4.81 -12.56 -9.58
CA VAL A 175 -3.58 -12.49 -10.40
C VAL A 175 -3.18 -11.04 -10.64
N GLU A 176 -4.14 -10.17 -10.96
CA GLU A 176 -3.86 -8.76 -11.23
C GLU A 176 -3.51 -8.02 -9.93
N GLU A 177 -4.20 -8.29 -8.82
CA GLU A 177 -3.80 -7.76 -7.51
C GLU A 177 -2.35 -8.13 -7.17
N ALA A 178 -1.99 -9.41 -7.27
CA ALA A 178 -0.64 -9.89 -7.01
C ALA A 178 0.39 -9.23 -7.94
N ALA A 179 0.07 -9.08 -9.23
CA ALA A 179 0.96 -8.44 -10.20
C ALA A 179 1.29 -6.98 -9.82
N TRP A 180 0.28 -6.20 -9.43
CA TRP A 180 0.46 -4.80 -9.01
C TRP A 180 1.19 -4.70 -7.67
N MET A 181 0.89 -5.56 -6.70
CA MET A 181 1.62 -5.65 -5.43
C MET A 181 3.11 -5.95 -5.66
N LEU A 182 3.42 -6.96 -6.49
CA LEU A 182 4.80 -7.32 -6.81
C LEU A 182 5.51 -6.20 -7.59
N ALA A 183 4.80 -5.46 -8.44
CA ALA A 183 5.34 -4.29 -9.11
C ALA A 183 5.70 -3.19 -8.10
N GLY A 184 4.87 -2.96 -7.08
CA GLY A 184 5.20 -2.09 -5.95
C GLY A 184 6.48 -2.52 -5.22
N CYS A 185 6.68 -3.83 -5.02
CA CYS A 185 7.92 -4.35 -4.44
C CYS A 185 9.14 -4.03 -5.32
N ARG A 186 9.01 -4.20 -6.64
CA ARG A 186 10.06 -3.84 -7.62
C ARG A 186 10.36 -2.35 -7.62
N LYS A 187 9.36 -1.52 -7.30
CA LYS A 187 9.43 -0.06 -7.19
C LYS A 187 9.90 0.43 -5.81
N GLY A 188 10.42 -0.46 -4.96
CA GLY A 188 11.17 -0.08 -3.75
C GLY A 188 10.41 -0.24 -2.43
N VAL A 189 9.15 -0.68 -2.45
CA VAL A 189 8.46 -1.06 -1.21
C VAL A 189 9.06 -2.38 -0.69
N PRO A 190 9.49 -2.47 0.58
CA PRO A 190 9.96 -3.72 1.14
C PRO A 190 8.79 -4.70 1.24
N CYS A 191 9.01 -5.95 0.79
CA CYS A 191 7.99 -6.99 0.76
C CYS A 191 8.43 -8.29 1.46
N GLY A 192 9.46 -8.22 2.31
CA GLY A 192 9.94 -9.36 3.11
C GLY A 192 9.23 -9.49 4.46
N ALA A 193 9.63 -10.50 5.23
CA ALA A 193 9.02 -10.87 6.51
C ALA A 193 8.91 -9.70 7.50
N ASP A 194 9.93 -8.86 7.59
CA ASP A 194 9.98 -7.73 8.54
C ASP A 194 9.46 -6.42 7.95
N SER A 195 8.83 -6.46 6.76
CA SER A 195 8.30 -5.26 6.11
C SER A 195 6.97 -4.82 6.73
N PRO A 196 6.68 -3.50 6.79
CA PRO A 196 5.40 -3.02 7.30
C PRO A 196 4.18 -3.61 6.59
N ILE A 197 4.25 -3.87 5.27
CA ILE A 197 3.13 -4.45 4.52
C ILE A 197 2.81 -5.89 4.97
N LEU A 198 3.81 -6.77 5.13
CA LEU A 198 3.58 -8.14 5.61
C LEU A 198 3.07 -8.17 7.05
N GLN A 199 3.55 -7.24 7.88
CA GLN A 199 3.11 -7.13 9.27
C GLN A 199 1.64 -6.67 9.36
N ARG A 200 1.23 -5.70 8.52
CA ARG A 200 -0.17 -5.30 8.40
C ARG A 200 -1.06 -6.43 7.85
N MET A 201 -0.59 -7.20 6.87
CA MET A 201 -1.30 -8.39 6.38
C MET A 201 -1.47 -9.44 7.48
N CYS A 202 -0.46 -9.64 8.32
CA CYS A 202 -0.58 -10.53 9.46
C CYS A 202 -1.59 -10.03 10.51
N ARG A 203 -1.63 -8.72 10.77
CA ARG A 203 -2.70 -8.10 11.57
C ARG A 203 -4.10 -8.34 10.97
N ALA A 204 -4.21 -8.47 9.65
CA ALA A 204 -5.42 -8.86 8.93
C ALA A 204 -5.60 -10.40 8.81
N SER A 205 -4.96 -11.18 9.67
CA SER A 205 -5.03 -12.66 9.74
C SER A 205 -4.34 -13.43 8.59
N VAL A 206 -3.57 -12.76 7.74
CA VAL A 206 -2.74 -13.38 6.68
C VAL A 206 -1.29 -13.40 7.15
N CYS A 207 -0.93 -14.44 7.89
CA CYS A 207 0.34 -14.57 8.61
C CYS A 207 1.15 -15.80 8.18
N GLY A 208 2.44 -15.79 8.50
CA GLY A 208 3.31 -16.98 8.39
C GLY A 208 4.19 -17.03 7.15
N TYR A 209 4.09 -16.01 6.28
CA TYR A 209 4.89 -15.90 5.06
C TYR A 209 6.14 -15.04 5.29
N ASN A 210 7.23 -15.36 4.60
CA ASN A 210 8.49 -14.61 4.66
C ASN A 210 8.60 -13.55 3.56
N SER A 211 7.66 -13.52 2.63
CA SER A 211 7.53 -12.45 1.64
C SER A 211 6.12 -12.37 1.07
N LEU A 212 5.83 -11.26 0.39
CA LEU A 212 4.57 -11.06 -0.32
C LEU A 212 4.42 -12.07 -1.47
N GLU A 213 5.53 -12.40 -2.12
CA GLU A 213 5.56 -13.41 -3.19
C GLU A 213 5.25 -14.82 -2.65
N GLU A 214 5.78 -15.17 -1.48
CA GLU A 214 5.46 -16.44 -0.81
C GLU A 214 3.99 -16.49 -0.38
N LEU A 215 3.46 -15.38 0.14
CA LEU A 215 2.04 -15.23 0.49
C LEU A 215 1.14 -15.53 -0.71
N TYR A 216 1.39 -14.91 -1.87
CA TYR A 216 0.58 -15.21 -3.06
C TYR A 216 0.81 -16.63 -3.58
N SER A 217 2.06 -17.11 -3.59
CA SER A 217 2.41 -18.44 -4.12
C SER A 217 1.82 -19.61 -3.32
N HIS A 218 1.64 -19.45 -2.01
CA HIS A 218 1.23 -20.53 -1.11
C HIS A 218 -0.12 -20.29 -0.42
N GLY A 219 -0.62 -19.06 -0.43
CA GLY A 219 -1.85 -18.67 0.28
C GLY A 219 -3.01 -18.27 -0.61
N MET A 220 -2.76 -17.86 -1.87
CA MET A 220 -3.81 -17.22 -2.68
C MET A 220 -3.90 -17.70 -4.13
N LEU A 221 -2.77 -18.04 -4.76
CA LEU A 221 -2.71 -18.38 -6.18
C LEU A 221 -2.24 -19.81 -6.40
N ALA A 222 -2.81 -20.47 -7.42
CA ALA A 222 -2.24 -21.69 -7.96
C ALA A 222 -0.88 -21.40 -8.64
N PRO A 223 0.01 -22.40 -8.82
CA PRO A 223 1.32 -22.19 -9.42
C PRO A 223 1.28 -21.50 -10.80
N GLU A 224 0.32 -21.87 -11.66
CA GLU A 224 0.14 -21.27 -12.98
C GLU A 224 -0.31 -19.80 -12.89
N GLN A 225 -1.24 -19.50 -11.99
CA GLN A 225 -1.70 -18.13 -11.72
C GLN A 225 -0.56 -17.27 -11.18
N MET A 226 0.31 -17.81 -10.35
CA MET A 226 1.48 -17.10 -9.86
C MET A 226 2.49 -16.80 -11.00
N GLN A 227 2.69 -17.72 -11.95
CA GLN A 227 3.50 -17.43 -13.14
C GLN A 227 2.87 -16.32 -13.99
N GLN A 228 1.55 -16.32 -14.13
CA GLN A 228 0.83 -15.23 -14.80
C GLN A 228 1.02 -13.90 -14.07
N ALA A 229 0.91 -13.87 -12.74
CA ALA A 229 1.12 -12.66 -11.94
C ALA A 229 2.55 -12.10 -12.11
N ARG A 230 3.57 -12.96 -12.16
CA ARG A 230 4.96 -12.53 -12.45
C ARG A 230 5.09 -11.94 -13.85
N ALA A 231 4.52 -12.59 -14.87
CA ALA A 231 4.54 -12.07 -16.23
C ALA A 231 3.82 -10.72 -16.34
N ARG A 232 2.66 -10.58 -15.68
CA ARG A 232 1.88 -9.34 -15.60
C ARG A 232 2.63 -8.23 -14.88
N MET A 233 3.31 -8.54 -13.78
CA MET A 233 4.18 -7.59 -13.10
C MET A 233 5.24 -7.04 -14.06
N GLU A 234 5.92 -7.89 -14.83
CA GLU A 234 6.93 -7.42 -15.81
C GLU A 234 6.29 -6.58 -16.93
N GLU A 235 5.08 -6.90 -17.39
CA GLU A 235 4.30 -6.05 -18.32
C GLU A 235 4.02 -4.67 -17.71
N ILE A 236 3.55 -4.61 -16.47
CA ILE A 236 3.28 -3.36 -15.72
C ILE A 236 4.56 -2.53 -15.59
N ILE A 237 5.68 -3.16 -15.23
CA ILE A 237 6.97 -2.48 -15.12
C ILE A 237 7.42 -1.95 -16.49
N ALA A 238 7.26 -2.72 -17.57
CA ALA A 238 7.59 -2.29 -18.92
C ALA A 238 6.73 -1.09 -19.37
N LEU A 239 5.42 -1.12 -19.11
CA LEU A 239 4.51 -0.01 -19.39
C LEU A 239 4.96 1.27 -18.68
N SER A 240 5.34 1.19 -17.40
CA SER A 240 5.82 2.37 -16.65
C SER A 240 7.08 3.01 -17.27
N LYS A 241 7.96 2.19 -17.85
CA LYS A 241 9.18 2.66 -18.52
C LYS A 241 8.89 3.28 -19.89
N GLY A 242 7.98 2.69 -20.65
CA GLY A 242 7.55 3.21 -21.95
C GLY A 242 6.88 4.58 -21.83
N VAL A 243 6.05 4.75 -20.80
CA VAL A 243 5.42 6.05 -20.48
C VAL A 243 6.45 7.10 -20.05
N SER A 244 7.56 6.68 -19.44
CA SER A 244 8.65 7.58 -19.05
C SER A 244 9.64 7.91 -20.19
N GLY A 245 9.55 7.20 -21.32
CA GLY A 245 10.56 7.20 -22.39
C GLY A 245 10.13 7.85 -23.71
N ASP A 246 8.84 8.18 -23.89
CA ASP A 246 8.36 8.93 -25.05
C ASP A 246 8.39 10.44 -24.77
N ASP A 247 9.17 11.16 -25.58
CA ASP A 247 9.36 12.61 -25.52
C ASP A 247 8.02 13.39 -25.50
N GLY A 248 7.68 13.95 -24.34
CA GLY A 248 7.14 15.32 -24.21
C GLY A 248 5.92 15.74 -25.02
N SER A 249 4.99 14.85 -25.39
CA SER A 249 3.81 15.24 -26.20
C SER A 249 2.43 14.95 -25.58
N ILE A 250 2.34 14.36 -24.40
CA ILE A 250 1.06 14.19 -23.68
C ILE A 250 1.21 14.55 -22.21
N ALA A 251 1.58 15.79 -21.92
CA ALA A 251 1.55 16.32 -20.55
C ALA A 251 1.18 17.81 -20.55
N GLY A 252 0.04 18.13 -21.17
CA GLY A 252 -0.78 19.26 -20.76
C GLY A 252 -2.02 18.68 -20.09
N ASP A 253 -2.28 19.06 -18.84
CA ASP A 253 -3.56 18.94 -18.12
C ASP A 253 -3.74 17.88 -17.00
N VAL A 254 -2.81 16.95 -16.74
CA VAL A 254 -2.94 16.04 -15.57
C VAL A 254 -2.24 16.57 -14.30
N ALA A 255 -1.46 17.65 -14.40
CA ALA A 255 -0.73 18.24 -13.27
C ALA A 255 -1.50 19.27 -12.43
N ALA A 256 -2.82 19.41 -12.62
CA ALA A 256 -3.65 20.24 -11.76
C ALA A 256 -4.61 19.32 -10.99
N GLY A 257 -4.34 19.13 -9.70
CA GLY A 257 -5.13 18.32 -8.77
C GLY A 257 -6.60 18.73 -8.74
N ARG A 258 -7.38 18.22 -9.70
CA ARG A 258 -8.83 18.30 -9.68
C ARG A 258 -9.33 17.35 -8.59
N PRO A 259 -10.02 17.85 -7.57
CA PRO A 259 -10.66 16.97 -6.61
C PRO A 259 -11.67 16.09 -7.34
N VAL A 260 -11.58 14.78 -7.11
CA VAL A 260 -12.61 13.81 -7.52
C VAL A 260 -13.95 14.31 -6.98
N SER A 261 -14.83 14.74 -7.88
CA SER A 261 -16.11 15.32 -7.51
C SER A 261 -17.08 14.20 -7.16
N ARG A 262 -17.59 14.22 -5.93
CA ARG A 262 -18.71 13.37 -5.51
C ARG A 262 -19.97 13.84 -6.24
N ASN A 263 -20.58 12.96 -7.02
CA ASN A 263 -22.02 13.00 -7.30
C ASN A 263 -22.72 12.06 -6.33
#